data_AF-A0AB39I493-F1
#
_entry.id   AF-A0AB39I493-F1
#
_cell.length_a   1.000
_cell.length_b   1.000
_cell.length_c   1.000
_cell.angle_alpha   90.00
_cell.angle_beta   90.00
_cell.angle_gamma   90.00
#
_symmetry.space_group_name_H-M   'P 1'
#
loop_
_entity.id
_entity.type
_entity.pdbx_description
1 polymer ?
#
loop_
_entity_poly.entity_id
_entity_poly.type
_entity_poly.pdbx_seq_one_letter_code
_entity_poly.pdbx_strand_id
1 'polypeptide(L)'
;MKSAEAAKEASRLLGSQAEMARRLRVTAPTVNQWCSGERAVPPKRALQIEALTNGAVDRAELCPSFPWSQIDSATTASLSAA
;
A
#
# COMPACT_ATOMS: atom_id res chain seq x y z
N MET A 1 -0.28 -13.91 4.56
CA MET A 1 -1.13 -14.27 3.39
C MET A 1 -2.07 -13.12 2.96
N LYS A 2 -2.69 -12.35 3.88
CA LYS A 2 -3.60 -11.24 3.50
C LYS A 2 -2.96 -10.12 2.65
N SER A 3 -1.71 -9.75 2.93
CA SER A 3 -1.02 -8.66 2.23
C SER A 3 -0.72 -8.95 0.75
N ALA A 4 -0.45 -10.21 0.40
CA ALA A 4 -0.23 -10.61 -0.98
C ALA A 4 -1.53 -10.54 -1.81
N GLU A 5 -2.65 -10.97 -1.22
CA GLU A 5 -3.98 -10.87 -1.86
C GLU A 5 -4.40 -9.41 -2.03
N ALA A 6 -4.17 -8.55 -1.03
CA ALA A 6 -4.41 -7.11 -1.15
C ALA A 6 -3.60 -6.48 -2.32
N ALA A 7 -2.34 -6.88 -2.50
CA ALA A 7 -1.52 -6.41 -3.61
C ALA A 7 -2.01 -6.90 -4.99
N LYS A 8 -2.51 -8.15 -5.07
CA LYS A 8 -3.14 -8.68 -6.29
C LYS A 8 -4.43 -7.93 -6.61
N GLU A 9 -5.26 -7.67 -5.61
CA GLU A 9 -6.52 -6.95 -5.78
C GLU A 9 -6.27 -5.51 -6.22
N ALA A 10 -5.31 -4.82 -5.60
CA ALA A 10 -4.88 -3.50 -6.05
C ALA A 10 -4.42 -3.51 -7.51
N SER A 11 -3.62 -4.52 -7.91
CA SER A 11 -3.18 -4.67 -9.31
C SER A 11 -4.37 -4.89 -10.26
N ARG A 12 -5.39 -5.63 -9.84
CA ARG A 12 -6.61 -5.87 -10.62
C ARG A 12 -7.43 -4.59 -10.79
N LEU A 13 -7.60 -3.82 -9.72
CA LEU A 13 -8.30 -2.53 -9.75
C LEU A 13 -7.58 -1.49 -10.61
N LEU A 14 -6.24 -1.51 -10.59
CA LEU A 14 -5.40 -0.67 -11.43
C LEU A 14 -5.29 -1.18 -12.88
N GLY A 15 -5.89 -2.34 -13.19
CA GLY A 15 -5.91 -2.98 -14.49
C GLY A 15 -4.87 -4.10 -14.65
N SER A 16 -3.62 -3.88 -14.20
CA SER A 16 -2.60 -4.94 -14.19
C SER A 16 -1.45 -4.65 -13.22
N GLN A 17 -0.67 -5.69 -12.89
CA GLN A 17 0.60 -5.54 -12.13
C GLN A 17 1.58 -4.60 -12.84
N ALA A 18 1.61 -4.61 -14.18
CA ALA A 18 2.47 -3.74 -14.97
C ALA A 18 2.03 -2.27 -14.87
N GLU A 19 0.72 -2.00 -14.91
CA GLU A 19 0.19 -0.64 -14.73
C GLU A 19 0.45 -0.12 -13.31
N MET A 20 0.24 -0.97 -12.30
CA MET A 20 0.59 -0.66 -10.92
C MET A 20 2.09 -0.32 -10.79
N ALA A 21 2.98 -1.08 -11.44
CA ALA A 21 4.41 -0.80 -11.46
C ALA A 21 4.73 0.56 -12.09
N ARG A 22 4.10 0.89 -13.23
CA ARG A 22 4.26 2.20 -13.91
C ARG A 22 3.80 3.36 -13.03
N ARG A 23 2.59 3.26 -12.45
CA ARG A 23 2.04 4.32 -11.58
C ARG A 23 2.85 4.53 -10.31
N LEU A 24 3.34 3.44 -9.71
CA LEU A 24 4.20 3.50 -8.53
C LEU A 24 5.67 3.81 -8.87
N ARG A 25 6.04 3.87 -10.15
CA ARG A 25 7.43 4.02 -10.62
C ARG A 25 8.36 2.97 -9.98
N VAL A 26 7.92 1.73 -9.97
CA VAL A 26 8.71 0.56 -9.54
C VAL A 26 8.85 -0.42 -10.69
N THR A 27 9.75 -1.39 -10.55
CA THR A 27 9.92 -2.44 -11.55
C THR A 27 8.81 -3.50 -11.39
N ALA A 28 8.41 -4.14 -12.49
CA ALA A 28 7.42 -5.21 -12.46
C ALA A 28 7.79 -6.39 -11.51
N PRO A 29 9.08 -6.82 -11.40
CA PRO A 29 9.48 -7.81 -10.41
C PRO A 29 9.18 -7.40 -8.97
N THR A 30 9.27 -6.10 -8.66
CA THR A 30 8.94 -5.60 -7.31
C THR A 30 7.47 -5.83 -6.98
N VAL A 31 6.57 -5.56 -7.95
CA VAL A 31 5.13 -5.82 -7.78
C VAL A 31 4.87 -7.32 -7.69
N ASN A 32 5.56 -8.13 -8.50
CA ASN A 32 5.44 -9.58 -8.44
C ASN A 32 5.84 -10.12 -7.05
N GLN A 33 6.94 -9.66 -6.46
CA GLN A 33 7.35 -10.05 -5.11
C GLN A 33 6.29 -9.73 -4.05
N TRP A 34 5.57 -8.61 -4.21
CA TRP A 34 4.44 -8.27 -3.33
C TRP A 34 3.26 -9.21 -3.52
N CYS A 35 2.86 -9.46 -4.76
CA CYS A 35 1.75 -10.37 -5.09
C CYS A 35 2.05 -11.83 -4.75
N SER A 36 3.30 -12.26 -4.83
CA SER A 36 3.74 -13.61 -4.47
C SER A 36 3.92 -13.77 -2.95
N GLY A 37 3.90 -12.67 -2.19
CA GLY A 37 4.13 -12.68 -0.75
C GLY A 37 5.59 -12.89 -0.35
N GLU A 38 6.52 -12.93 -1.30
CA GLU A 38 7.97 -13.00 -1.06
C GLU A 38 8.45 -11.75 -0.31
N ARG A 39 7.83 -10.60 -0.59
CA ARG A 39 8.13 -9.34 0.08
C ARG A 39 6.84 -8.62 0.48
N ALA A 40 6.78 -8.12 1.70
CA ALA A 40 5.70 -7.24 2.13
C ALA A 40 5.77 -5.87 1.43
N VAL A 41 4.60 -5.25 1.20
CA VAL A 41 4.52 -3.90 0.63
C VAL A 41 5.05 -2.90 1.67
N PRO A 42 6.03 -2.05 1.33
CA PRO A 42 6.52 -1.03 2.25
C PRO A 42 5.42 0.00 2.58
N PRO A 43 5.42 0.61 3.79
CA PRO A 43 4.38 1.57 4.21
C PRO A 43 4.19 2.72 3.20
N LYS A 44 5.29 3.33 2.75
CA LYS A 44 5.25 4.39 1.74
C LYS A 44 4.52 3.99 0.46
N ARG A 45 4.63 2.72 0.05
CA ARG A 45 3.95 2.19 -1.15
C ARG A 45 2.52 1.80 -0.86
N ALA A 46 2.23 1.29 0.34
CA ALA A 46 0.87 0.99 0.77
C ALA A 46 -0.04 2.24 0.71
N LEU A 47 0.44 3.40 1.20
CA LEU A 47 -0.27 4.67 1.07
C LEU A 47 -0.52 5.07 -0.39
N GLN A 48 0.48 4.89 -1.26
CA GLN A 48 0.33 5.21 -2.68
C GLN A 48 -0.69 4.28 -3.35
N ILE A 49 -0.68 3.00 -3.03
CA ILE A 49 -1.62 2.02 -3.57
C ILE A 49 -3.04 2.33 -3.10
N GLU A 50 -3.25 2.60 -1.82
CA GLU A 50 -4.54 3.01 -1.28
C GLU A 50 -5.09 4.25 -2.01
N ALA A 51 -4.24 5.28 -2.20
CA ALA A 51 -4.62 6.48 -2.95
C ALA A 51 -4.95 6.17 -4.42
N LEU A 52 -4.17 5.32 -5.08
CA LEU A 52 -4.38 4.92 -6.47
C LEU A 52 -5.62 4.04 -6.67
N THR A 53 -5.99 3.27 -5.65
CA THR A 53 -7.20 2.41 -5.61
C THR A 53 -8.40 3.14 -5.01
N ASN A 54 -8.25 4.44 -4.73
CA ASN A 54 -9.31 5.30 -4.19
C ASN A 54 -9.92 4.77 -2.87
N GLY A 55 -9.10 4.12 -2.03
CA GLY A 55 -9.50 3.53 -0.76
C GLY A 55 -10.11 2.14 -0.85
N ALA A 56 -10.15 1.51 -2.04
CA ALA A 56 -10.67 0.14 -2.18
C ALA A 56 -9.76 -0.93 -1.55
N VAL A 57 -8.46 -0.64 -1.41
CA VAL A 57 -7.50 -1.50 -0.70
C VAL A 57 -6.87 -0.70 0.42
N ASP A 58 -6.99 -1.20 1.66
CA ASP A 58 -6.50 -0.51 2.85
C ASP A 58 -4.98 -0.71 3.02
N ARG A 59 -4.30 0.38 3.39
CA ARG A 59 -2.85 0.38 3.67
C ARG A 59 -2.43 -0.60 4.77
N ALA A 60 -3.29 -0.84 5.76
CA ALA A 60 -3.08 -1.78 6.87
C ALA A 60 -3.18 -3.24 6.40
N GLU A 61 -3.97 -3.53 5.37
CA GLU A 61 -4.01 -4.86 4.76
C GLU A 61 -2.76 -5.13 3.93
N LEU A 62 -2.27 -4.11 3.20
CA LEU A 62 -1.04 -4.18 2.41
C LEU A 62 0.21 -4.31 3.29
N CYS A 63 0.25 -3.58 4.42
CA CYS A 63 1.38 -3.54 5.33
C CYS A 63 0.92 -3.69 6.80
N PRO A 64 0.56 -4.91 7.23
CA PRO A 64 0.05 -5.15 8.59
C PRO A 64 1.12 -5.05 9.68
N SER A 65 2.39 -5.20 9.33
CA SER A 65 3.50 -5.09 10.30
C SER A 65 3.82 -3.66 10.70
N PHE A 66 3.22 -2.66 10.05
CA PHE A 66 3.52 -1.26 10.31
C PHE A 66 2.44 -0.62 11.20
N PRO A 67 2.82 0.14 12.25
CA PRO A 67 1.88 0.68 13.23
C PRO A 67 1.19 1.95 12.72
N TRP A 68 0.25 1.80 11.77
CA TRP A 68 -0.51 2.90 11.17
C TRP A 68 -1.19 3.82 12.20
N SER A 69 -1.82 3.25 13.22
CA SER A 69 -2.54 3.98 14.27
C SER A 69 -1.69 4.99 15.04
N GLN A 70 -0.37 4.79 15.11
CA GLN A 70 0.54 5.73 15.78
C GLN A 70 0.82 6.99 14.94
N ILE A 71 0.68 6.90 13.61
CA ILE A 71 0.95 8.01 12.68
C ILE A 71 -0.26 8.93 12.55
N ASP A 72 -1.45 8.36 12.44
CA ASP A 72 -2.70 9.14 12.41
C ASP A 72 -2.84 10.00 13.68
N SER A 73 -2.51 9.43 14.84
CA SER A 73 -2.56 10.13 16.14
C SER A 73 -1.56 11.28 16.25
N ALA A 74 -0.38 11.17 15.63
CA ALA A 74 0.64 12.21 15.68
C ALA A 74 0.30 13.45 14.83
N THR A 75 -0.46 13.26 13.74
CA THR A 75 -0.88 14.37 12.87
C THR A 75 -1.92 15.26 13.57
N THR A 76 -2.81 14.68 14.36
CA THR A 76 -3.84 15.45 15.10
C THR A 76 -3.25 16.18 16.31
N ALA A 77 -2.23 15.62 16.96
CA ALA A 77 -1.61 16.24 18.14
C ALA A 77 -0.85 17.54 17.82
N SER A 78 -0.34 17.72 16.59
CA SER A 78 0.44 18.90 16.21
C SER A 78 -0.40 20.14 15.87
N LEU A 79 -1.73 20.01 15.75
CA LEU A 79 -2.63 21.11 15.36
C LEU A 79 -3.34 21.78 16.55
N SER A 80 -3.06 21.38 17.79
CA SER A 80 -3.69 21.95 19.00
C SER A 80 -2.82 22.94 19.77
N ALA A 81 -1.81 23.54 19.12
CA ALA A 81 -0.93 24.54 19.73
C ALA A 81 -0.78 25.78 18.84
N ALA A 82 -1.83 26.60 18.74
CA ALA A 82 -1.77 28.01 18.36
C ALA A 82 -3.03 28.74 18.83
#